data_AF-B7PE12-F1
#
_entry.id   AF-B7PE12-F1
#
_cell.length_a   1.000
_cell.length_b   1.000
_cell.length_c   1.000
_cell.angle_alpha   90.00
_cell.angle_beta   90.00
_cell.angle_gamma   90.00
#
_symmetry.space_group_name_H-M   'P 1'
#
loop_
_entity.id
_entity.type
_entity.pdbx_description
1 polymer ?
#
loop_
_entity_poly.entity_id
_entity_poly.type
_entity_poly.pdbx_seq_one_letter_code
_entity_poly.pdbx_strand_id
1 'polypeptide(L)'
;MEAPTFKGYFESPLACFSQLQKAQTEPLSKEEFAVFLGSLFTDFEDADPAGDKENVVEKLFKIFDRNQDGKLDFSEFEAMWEQWVVPMLRPKCAFVAVDVQNDFISGSLSLKNIPAGRDPESVVPVINDLTEHLPFDVVVYTFDWHPKDHISFFENKHRRAFHPSSKVSAQDARENLTGPAEDNGITPLGQTELENE
;
A
#
# COMPACT_ATOMS: atom_id res chain seq x y z
N MET A 1 -37.35 -11.34 0.80
CA MET A 1 -36.84 -10.26 -0.06
C MET A 1 -35.34 -10.45 -0.09
N GLU A 2 -34.76 -10.62 -1.27
CA GLU A 2 -33.30 -10.68 -1.42
C GLU A 2 -32.71 -9.32 -1.04
N ALA A 3 -31.59 -9.31 -0.31
CA ALA A 3 -30.91 -8.07 0.03
C ALA A 3 -30.38 -7.41 -1.25
N PRO A 4 -30.51 -6.07 -1.41
CA PRO A 4 -29.96 -5.39 -2.57
C PRO A 4 -28.45 -5.60 -2.64
N THR A 5 -27.98 -6.17 -3.75
CA THR A 5 -26.55 -6.37 -4.00
C THR A 5 -26.03 -5.19 -4.81
N PHE A 6 -25.23 -4.32 -4.17
CA PHE A 6 -24.58 -3.20 -4.86
C PHE A 6 -23.35 -3.72 -5.60
N LYS A 7 -23.53 -4.18 -6.84
CA LYS A 7 -22.40 -4.57 -7.71
C LYS A 7 -21.95 -3.37 -8.54
N GLY A 8 -20.91 -2.68 -8.05
CA GLY A 8 -20.13 -1.73 -8.83
C GLY A 8 -20.79 -0.36 -9.00
N TYR A 9 -20.09 0.67 -8.53
CA TYR A 9 -20.41 2.09 -8.65
C TYR A 9 -21.77 2.53 -8.09
N PHE A 10 -21.74 3.20 -6.95
CA PHE A 10 -22.90 3.97 -6.51
C PHE A 10 -23.07 5.20 -7.41
N GLU A 11 -24.19 5.27 -8.13
CA GLU A 11 -24.46 6.34 -9.11
C GLU A 11 -24.70 7.72 -8.45
N SER A 12 -25.43 7.75 -7.31
CA SER A 12 -25.72 8.97 -6.56
C SER A 12 -26.25 8.67 -5.15
N PRO A 13 -26.18 9.62 -4.19
CA PRO A 13 -26.78 9.46 -2.86
C PRO A 13 -28.28 9.16 -2.94
N LEU A 14 -29.02 9.85 -3.81
CA LEU A 14 -30.46 9.65 -3.98
C LEU A 14 -30.81 8.26 -4.49
N ALA A 15 -30.09 7.77 -5.52
CA ALA A 15 -30.32 6.44 -6.05
C ALA A 15 -30.03 5.35 -5.00
N CYS A 16 -28.96 5.52 -4.22
CA CYS A 16 -28.64 4.59 -3.13
C CYS A 16 -29.68 4.63 -2.02
N PHE A 17 -30.07 5.83 -1.56
CA PHE A 17 -31.09 6.02 -0.53
C PHE A 17 -32.42 5.38 -0.92
N SER A 18 -32.91 5.65 -2.14
CA SER A 18 -34.17 5.08 -2.64
C SER A 18 -34.13 3.56 -2.82
N GLN A 19 -32.97 2.96 -3.05
CA GLN A 19 -32.83 1.50 -3.14
C GLN A 19 -32.82 0.82 -1.77
N LEU A 20 -32.37 1.52 -0.73
CA LEU A 20 -32.31 1.01 0.65
C LEU A 20 -33.67 1.09 1.36
N GLN A 21 -34.48 2.08 1.01
CA GLN A 21 -35.83 2.27 1.56
C GLN A 21 -36.76 1.11 1.16
N LYS A 22 -37.19 0.30 2.13
CA LYS A 22 -38.25 -0.70 1.91
C LYS A 22 -39.58 -0.04 1.55
N ALA A 23 -39.83 1.15 2.07
CA ALA A 23 -40.94 2.03 1.69
C ALA A 23 -40.38 3.37 1.22
N GLN A 24 -40.61 3.72 -0.05
CA GLN A 24 -40.02 4.89 -0.74
C GLN A 24 -40.30 6.26 -0.09
N THR A 25 -41.10 6.32 0.97
CA THR A 25 -41.50 7.55 1.67
C THR A 25 -40.99 7.65 3.10
N GLU A 26 -40.25 6.67 3.61
CA GLU A 26 -39.79 6.66 5.01
C GLU A 26 -38.27 6.87 5.14
N PRO A 27 -37.80 7.65 6.13
CA PRO A 27 -36.37 7.73 6.44
C PRO A 27 -35.81 6.36 6.83
N LEU A 28 -34.50 6.15 6.60
CA LEU A 28 -33.88 4.84 6.74
C LEU A 28 -33.87 4.37 8.20
N SER A 29 -34.20 3.09 8.39
CA SER A 29 -34.06 2.42 9.69
C SER A 29 -32.61 1.97 9.93
N LYS A 30 -32.30 1.62 11.18
CA LYS A 30 -30.98 1.08 11.55
C LYS A 30 -30.65 -0.21 10.78
N GLU A 31 -31.64 -1.05 10.53
CA GLU A 31 -31.48 -2.30 9.78
C GLU A 31 -31.16 -2.04 8.30
N GLU A 32 -31.82 -1.06 7.68
CA GLU A 32 -31.54 -0.66 6.29
C GLU A 32 -30.15 -0.03 6.17
N PHE A 33 -29.76 0.77 7.16
CA PHE A 33 -28.40 1.30 7.25
C PHE A 33 -27.34 0.20 7.44
N ALA A 34 -27.61 -0.84 8.21
CA ALA A 34 -26.70 -1.99 8.35
C ALA A 34 -26.50 -2.72 7.01
N VAL A 35 -27.56 -2.87 6.21
CA VAL A 35 -27.48 -3.46 4.85
C VAL A 35 -26.60 -2.60 3.94
N PHE A 36 -26.72 -1.27 4.02
CA PHE A 36 -25.84 -0.36 3.31
C PHE A 36 -24.37 -0.52 3.72
N LEU A 37 -24.07 -0.63 5.01
CA LEU A 37 -22.70 -0.86 5.46
C LEU A 37 -22.16 -2.19 4.96
N GLY A 38 -22.99 -3.25 4.95
CA GLY A 38 -22.63 -4.54 4.37
C GLY A 38 -22.31 -4.49 2.87
N SER A 39 -22.93 -3.56 2.14
CA SER A 39 -22.65 -3.38 0.71
C SER A 39 -21.45 -2.48 0.43
N LEU A 40 -21.17 -1.53 1.33
CA LEU A 40 -20.04 -0.61 1.22
C LEU A 40 -18.71 -1.28 1.61
N PHE A 41 -18.72 -2.18 2.59
CA PHE A 41 -17.53 -2.83 3.12
C PHE A 41 -17.48 -4.31 2.73
N THR A 42 -16.47 -4.69 1.95
CA THR A 42 -16.36 -6.03 1.33
C THR A 42 -16.25 -7.16 2.35
N ASP A 43 -15.69 -6.88 3.53
CA ASP A 43 -15.50 -7.86 4.61
C ASP A 43 -16.46 -7.62 5.79
N PHE A 44 -17.49 -6.78 5.64
CA PHE A 44 -18.35 -6.42 6.78
C PHE A 44 -19.02 -7.63 7.42
N GLU A 45 -19.46 -8.59 6.60
CA GLU A 45 -20.11 -9.81 7.08
C GLU A 45 -19.13 -10.82 7.69
N ASP A 46 -17.87 -10.83 7.24
CA ASP A 46 -16.84 -11.77 7.70
C ASP A 46 -15.99 -11.21 8.86
N ALA A 47 -16.01 -9.89 9.08
CA ALA A 47 -15.20 -9.21 10.10
C ALA A 47 -15.70 -9.37 11.55
N ASP A 48 -16.73 -10.19 11.81
CA ASP A 48 -17.33 -10.29 13.15
C ASP A 48 -17.30 -11.68 13.80
N PRO A 49 -16.14 -12.11 14.33
CA PRO A 49 -16.06 -13.22 15.28
C PRO A 49 -16.55 -12.86 16.70
N ALA A 50 -16.79 -11.58 17.03
CA ALA A 50 -16.90 -11.08 18.41
C ALA A 50 -18.27 -10.49 18.81
N GLY A 51 -19.19 -10.27 17.86
CA GLY A 51 -20.51 -9.67 18.07
C GLY A 51 -20.53 -8.13 18.06
N ASP A 52 -19.50 -7.47 17.51
CA ASP A 52 -19.34 -6.01 17.55
C ASP A 52 -20.04 -5.25 16.41
N LYS A 53 -20.61 -5.95 15.42
CA LYS A 53 -21.34 -5.32 14.29
C LYS A 53 -22.43 -4.37 14.76
N GLU A 54 -23.28 -4.83 15.67
CA GLU A 54 -24.43 -4.05 16.15
C GLU A 54 -23.98 -2.76 16.84
N ASN A 55 -22.83 -2.82 17.51
CA ASN A 55 -22.19 -1.69 18.17
C ASN A 55 -21.61 -0.68 17.16
N VAL A 56 -20.95 -1.17 16.10
CA VAL A 56 -20.43 -0.33 15.01
C VAL A 56 -21.57 0.35 14.26
N VAL A 57 -22.61 -0.39 13.87
CA VAL A 57 -23.80 0.17 13.21
C VAL A 57 -24.43 1.24 14.10
N GLU A 58 -24.61 0.98 15.39
CA GLU A 58 -25.18 1.97 16.32
C GLU A 58 -24.33 3.23 16.46
N LYS A 59 -23.01 3.09 16.58
CA LYS A 59 -22.09 4.22 16.66
C LYS A 59 -22.15 5.07 15.39
N LEU A 60 -22.08 4.43 14.22
CA LEU A 60 -22.14 5.13 12.94
C LEU A 60 -23.50 5.80 12.73
N PHE A 61 -24.59 5.09 13.03
CA PHE A 61 -25.94 5.65 12.92
C PHE A 61 -26.08 6.92 13.77
N LYS A 62 -25.63 6.90 15.03
CA LYS A 62 -25.67 8.07 15.93
C LYS A 62 -24.80 9.25 15.47
N ILE A 63 -23.77 9.01 14.67
CA ILE A 63 -22.94 10.10 14.10
C ILE A 63 -23.75 10.88 13.06
N PHE A 64 -24.59 10.19 12.29
CA PHE A 64 -25.30 10.75 11.14
C PHE A 64 -26.76 11.14 11.44
N ASP A 65 -27.40 10.54 12.46
CA ASP A 65 -28.67 10.97 13.02
C ASP A 65 -28.46 12.26 13.85
N ARG A 66 -28.47 13.41 13.16
CA ARG A 66 -28.12 14.71 13.73
C ARG A 66 -29.28 15.26 14.57
N ASN A 67 -30.50 14.92 14.19
CA ASN A 67 -31.71 15.37 14.87
C ASN A 67 -32.09 14.45 16.06
N GLN A 68 -31.45 13.28 16.19
CA GLN A 68 -31.66 12.26 17.22
C GLN A 68 -33.09 11.69 17.24
N ASP A 69 -33.73 11.60 16.07
CA ASP A 69 -35.07 11.04 15.92
C ASP A 69 -35.06 9.51 15.79
N GLY A 70 -33.88 8.89 15.74
CA GLY A 70 -33.69 7.46 15.61
C GLY A 70 -33.87 6.95 14.18
N LYS A 71 -33.90 7.85 13.19
CA LYS A 71 -34.01 7.57 11.76
C LYS A 71 -32.95 8.37 11.00
N LEU A 72 -32.71 8.00 9.74
CA LEU A 72 -31.83 8.76 8.85
C LEU A 72 -32.65 9.31 7.69
N ASP A 73 -32.92 10.60 7.71
CA ASP A 73 -33.57 11.27 6.59
C ASP A 73 -32.62 11.46 5.41
N PHE A 74 -33.15 11.88 4.26
CA PHE A 74 -32.34 12.06 3.05
C PHE A 74 -31.26 13.13 3.22
N SER A 75 -31.52 14.19 3.99
CA SER A 75 -30.56 15.27 4.22
C SER A 75 -29.39 14.78 5.07
N GLU A 76 -29.68 13.97 6.09
CA GLU A 76 -28.67 13.32 6.93
C GLU A 76 -27.86 12.30 6.15
N PHE A 77 -28.52 11.48 5.34
CA PHE A 77 -27.86 10.53 4.46
C PHE A 77 -26.99 11.21 3.40
N GLU A 78 -27.47 12.30 2.78
CA GLU A 78 -26.69 13.09 1.81
C GLU A 78 -25.47 13.74 2.48
N ALA A 79 -25.61 14.25 3.71
CA ALA A 79 -24.48 14.77 4.46
C ALA A 79 -23.44 13.69 4.77
N MET A 80 -23.89 12.49 5.20
CA MET A 80 -23.02 11.32 5.38
C MET A 80 -22.35 10.94 4.07
N TRP A 81 -23.08 10.95 2.96
CA TRP A 81 -22.59 10.60 1.65
C TRP A 81 -21.38 11.44 1.25
N GLU A 82 -21.52 12.76 1.33
CA GLU A 82 -20.46 13.70 0.96
C GLU A 82 -19.28 13.65 1.92
N GLN A 83 -19.52 13.48 3.22
CA GLN A 83 -18.48 13.52 4.23
C GLN A 83 -17.71 12.20 4.38
N TRP A 84 -18.32 11.08 4.02
CA TRP A 84 -17.80 9.76 4.33
C TRP A 84 -17.73 8.87 3.10
N VAL A 85 -18.86 8.65 2.43
CA VAL A 85 -18.95 7.69 1.33
C VAL A 85 -18.09 8.14 0.15
N VAL A 86 -18.16 9.42 -0.24
CA VAL A 86 -17.38 9.96 -1.35
C VAL A 86 -15.87 9.87 -1.09
N PRO A 87 -15.32 10.36 0.05
CA PRO A 87 -13.89 10.20 0.36
C PRO A 87 -13.42 8.75 0.43
N MET A 88 -14.27 7.83 0.89
CA MET A 88 -13.94 6.40 0.96
C MET A 88 -13.93 5.71 -0.39
N LEU A 89 -14.89 6.03 -1.26
CA LEU A 89 -14.99 5.45 -2.61
C LEU A 89 -14.03 6.11 -3.61
N ARG A 90 -13.56 7.32 -3.31
CA ARG A 90 -12.56 8.05 -4.10
C ARG A 90 -11.40 8.50 -3.22
N PRO A 91 -10.64 7.55 -2.65
CA PRO A 91 -9.48 7.89 -1.85
C PRO A 91 -8.45 8.59 -2.72
N LYS A 92 -7.73 9.55 -2.14
CA LYS A 92 -6.52 10.06 -2.78
C LYS A 92 -5.42 9.02 -2.64
N CYS A 93 -4.94 8.51 -3.76
CA CYS A 93 -4.00 7.40 -3.83
C CYS A 93 -2.65 7.87 -4.38
N ALA A 94 -1.58 7.46 -3.70
CA ALA A 94 -0.21 7.70 -4.14
C ALA A 94 0.50 6.36 -4.34
N PHE A 95 1.27 6.23 -5.42
CA PHE A 95 2.21 5.13 -5.64
C PHE A 95 3.64 5.62 -5.45
N VAL A 96 4.44 4.91 -4.67
CA VAL A 96 5.84 5.25 -4.41
C VAL A 96 6.72 4.02 -4.66
N ALA A 97 7.57 4.09 -5.69
CA ALA A 97 8.59 3.08 -5.96
C ALA A 97 9.89 3.45 -5.24
N VAL A 98 10.39 2.52 -4.42
CA VAL A 98 11.60 2.68 -3.61
C VAL A 98 12.59 1.56 -3.93
N ASP A 99 13.88 1.90 -4.00
CA ASP A 99 14.99 0.97 -4.29
C ASP A 99 14.87 0.18 -5.59
N VAL A 100 14.14 0.70 -6.58
CA VAL A 100 14.03 0.11 -7.93
C VAL A 100 15.06 0.78 -8.86
N GLN A 101 16.34 0.67 -8.51
CA GLN A 101 17.44 1.23 -9.29
C GLN A 101 17.95 0.20 -10.31
N ASN A 102 18.39 0.68 -11.48
CA ASN A 102 19.00 -0.16 -12.52
C ASN A 102 20.16 -1.01 -11.97
N ASP A 103 20.90 -0.49 -11.00
CA ASP A 103 22.06 -1.18 -10.42
C ASP A 103 21.67 -2.47 -9.67
N PHE A 104 20.51 -2.48 -9.01
CA PHE A 104 19.95 -3.69 -8.37
C PHE A 104 19.31 -4.68 -9.35
N ILE A 105 19.00 -4.24 -10.57
CA ILE A 105 18.39 -5.09 -11.60
C ILE A 105 19.46 -5.70 -12.50
N SER A 106 20.29 -4.88 -13.13
CA SER A 106 21.24 -5.30 -14.16
C SER A 106 22.65 -4.71 -13.99
N GLY A 107 22.92 -3.95 -12.93
CA GLY A 107 24.24 -3.36 -12.68
C GLY A 107 25.11 -4.15 -11.72
N SER A 108 26.04 -3.46 -11.07
CA SER A 108 27.06 -4.00 -10.18
C SER A 108 26.47 -4.65 -8.92
N LEU A 109 25.34 -4.14 -8.44
CA LEU A 109 24.58 -4.67 -7.31
C LEU A 109 23.42 -5.57 -7.75
N SER A 110 23.47 -6.12 -8.97
CA SER A 110 22.36 -6.90 -9.52
C SER A 110 22.00 -8.08 -8.63
N LEU A 111 20.71 -8.17 -8.33
CA LEU A 111 20.15 -9.25 -7.54
C LEU A 111 19.95 -10.56 -8.34
N LYS A 112 20.32 -10.60 -9.63
CA LYS A 112 20.11 -11.79 -10.49
C LYS A 112 20.77 -13.07 -9.94
N ASN A 113 21.89 -12.93 -9.24
CA ASN A 113 22.69 -14.07 -8.77
C ASN A 113 22.56 -14.34 -7.26
N ILE A 114 21.55 -13.79 -6.58
CA ILE A 114 21.35 -14.05 -5.15
C ILE A 114 20.63 -15.38 -4.91
N PRO A 115 20.86 -16.06 -3.77
CA PRO A 115 20.26 -17.37 -3.46
C PRO A 115 18.72 -17.38 -3.45
N ALA A 116 18.07 -16.23 -3.37
CA ALA A 116 16.61 -16.12 -3.43
C ALA A 116 16.02 -16.50 -4.80
N GLY A 117 16.85 -16.58 -5.86
CA GLY A 117 16.47 -17.16 -7.15
C GLY A 117 15.37 -16.43 -7.92
N ARG A 118 15.09 -15.16 -7.58
CA ARG A 118 14.09 -14.33 -8.28
C ARG A 118 14.78 -13.37 -9.23
N ASP A 119 14.23 -13.23 -10.43
CA ASP A 119 14.69 -12.26 -11.40
C ASP A 119 14.26 -10.84 -10.98
N PRO A 120 15.19 -9.94 -10.63
CA PRO A 120 14.84 -8.58 -10.23
C PRO A 120 14.17 -7.78 -11.36
N GLU A 121 14.38 -8.15 -12.62
CA GLU A 121 13.75 -7.48 -13.77
C GLU A 121 12.23 -7.66 -13.80
N SER A 122 11.74 -8.74 -13.19
CA SER A 122 10.30 -9.07 -13.13
C SER A 122 9.45 -8.05 -12.37
N VAL A 123 10.05 -7.19 -11.54
CA VAL A 123 9.31 -6.14 -10.82
C VAL A 123 8.90 -4.98 -11.74
N VAL A 124 9.65 -4.73 -12.81
CA VAL A 124 9.45 -3.56 -13.68
C VAL A 124 8.11 -3.63 -14.43
N PRO A 125 7.73 -4.75 -15.08
CA PRO A 125 6.42 -4.86 -15.72
C PRO A 125 5.26 -4.71 -14.73
N VAL A 126 5.41 -5.20 -13.50
CA VAL A 126 4.37 -5.08 -12.46
C VAL A 126 4.18 -3.61 -12.05
N ILE A 127 5.28 -2.88 -11.82
CA ILE A 127 5.20 -1.45 -11.50
C ILE A 127 4.54 -0.69 -12.65
N ASN A 128 4.94 -0.96 -13.90
CA ASN A 128 4.36 -0.31 -15.07
C ASN A 128 2.86 -0.59 -15.18
N ASP A 129 2.45 -1.85 -15.07
CA ASP A 129 1.04 -2.29 -15.12
C ASP A 129 0.20 -1.59 -14.04
N LEU A 130 0.69 -1.55 -12.80
CA LEU A 130 0.03 -0.83 -11.71
C LEU A 130 -0.13 0.66 -12.02
N THR A 131 0.95 1.31 -12.48
CA THR A 131 0.92 2.77 -12.75
C THR A 131 0.12 3.15 -14.00
N GLU A 132 -0.04 2.24 -14.96
CA GLU A 132 -0.80 2.46 -16.19
C GLU A 132 -2.30 2.17 -16.02
N HIS A 133 -2.65 1.19 -15.18
CA HIS A 133 -4.02 0.68 -15.09
C HIS A 133 -4.75 1.05 -13.80
N LEU A 134 -4.05 1.51 -12.76
CA LEU A 134 -4.68 1.96 -11.52
C LEU A 134 -4.70 3.49 -11.39
N PRO A 135 -5.77 4.07 -10.83
CA PRO A 135 -5.96 5.51 -10.77
C PRO A 135 -5.21 6.13 -9.57
N PHE A 136 -3.88 6.20 -9.65
CA PHE A 136 -3.08 6.95 -8.67
C PHE A 136 -3.11 8.45 -8.99
N ASP A 137 -3.35 9.30 -7.99
CA ASP A 137 -3.25 10.76 -8.12
C ASP A 137 -1.80 11.22 -8.29
N VAL A 138 -0.85 10.45 -7.77
CA VAL A 138 0.58 10.73 -7.88
C VAL A 138 1.38 9.43 -7.94
N VAL A 139 2.38 9.42 -8.82
CA VAL A 139 3.35 8.34 -8.96
C VAL A 139 4.73 8.94 -8.72
N VAL A 140 5.47 8.41 -7.75
CA VAL A 140 6.80 8.90 -7.36
C VAL A 140 7.81 7.75 -7.45
N TYR A 141 8.95 8.04 -8.07
CA TYR A 141 10.11 7.16 -8.06
C TYR A 141 11.20 7.83 -7.22
N THR A 142 11.67 7.14 -6.20
CA THR A 142 12.75 7.66 -5.36
C THR A 142 14.10 7.32 -5.96
N PHE A 143 15.06 8.23 -5.82
CA PHE A 143 16.45 7.98 -6.15
C PHE A 143 17.28 7.97 -4.87
N ASP A 144 18.06 6.90 -4.67
CA ASP A 144 18.99 6.80 -3.56
C ASP A 144 20.28 7.58 -3.88
N TRP A 145 20.22 8.90 -3.68
CA TRP A 145 21.36 9.79 -3.93
C TRP A 145 22.27 9.89 -2.71
N HIS A 146 23.56 9.65 -2.93
CA HIS A 146 24.59 9.75 -1.89
C HIS A 146 25.79 10.56 -2.40
N PRO A 147 26.40 11.45 -1.57
CA PRO A 147 27.62 12.15 -1.96
C PRO A 147 28.79 11.17 -2.12
N LYS A 148 29.80 11.52 -2.93
CA LYS A 148 30.95 10.64 -3.23
C LYS A 148 31.69 10.13 -1.98
N ASP A 149 31.60 10.83 -0.86
CA ASP A 149 32.22 10.46 0.41
C ASP A 149 31.29 9.75 1.40
N HIS A 150 30.13 9.27 0.94
CA HIS A 150 29.15 8.59 1.76
C HIS A 150 29.67 7.26 2.34
N ILE A 151 29.24 6.95 3.57
CA ILE A 151 29.71 5.79 4.34
C ILE A 151 29.27 4.45 3.74
N SER A 152 28.17 4.42 2.98
CA SER A 152 27.66 3.21 2.33
C SER A 152 28.56 2.70 1.20
N PHE A 153 29.41 3.57 0.62
CA PHE A 153 30.36 3.15 -0.39
C PHE A 153 31.56 2.47 0.25
N PHE A 154 31.80 1.22 -0.11
CA PHE A 154 32.92 0.43 0.39
C PHE A 154 34.27 1.11 0.17
N GLU A 155 34.43 1.83 -0.94
CA GLU A 155 35.62 2.62 -1.25
C GLU A 155 35.96 3.63 -0.13
N ASN A 156 34.94 4.19 0.55
CA ASN A 156 35.13 5.15 1.64
C ASN A 156 35.43 4.51 2.99
N LYS A 157 35.53 3.18 3.10
CA LYS A 157 35.74 2.47 4.39
C LYS A 157 36.97 2.95 5.18
N HIS A 158 38.01 3.41 4.49
CA HIS A 158 39.25 3.89 5.10
C HIS A 158 39.15 5.32 5.66
N ARG A 159 38.06 6.04 5.35
CA ARG A 159 37.86 7.44 5.75
C ARG A 159 37.20 7.60 7.12
N ARG A 160 36.89 6.48 7.79
CA ARG A 160 36.22 6.43 9.09
C ARG A 160 36.89 5.40 9.97
N ALA A 161 37.00 5.71 11.26
CA ALA A 161 37.45 4.72 12.24
C ALA A 161 36.36 3.67 12.45
N PHE A 162 36.76 2.40 12.50
CA PHE A 162 35.85 1.32 12.85
C PHE A 162 35.50 1.41 14.34
N HIS A 163 34.29 0.98 14.70
CA HIS A 163 33.92 0.89 16.10
C HIS A 163 34.86 -0.08 16.84
N PRO A 164 35.30 0.21 18.08
CA PRO A 164 36.27 -0.64 18.80
C PRO A 164 35.81 -2.09 19.00
N SER A 165 34.51 -2.35 18.99
CA SER A 165 33.95 -3.71 19.08
C SER A 165 33.88 -4.44 17.73
N SER A 166 34.33 -3.82 16.64
CA SER A 166 34.35 -4.46 15.31
C SER A 166 35.29 -5.65 15.32
N LYS A 167 34.79 -6.81 14.89
CA LYS A 167 35.58 -8.04 14.74
C LYS A 167 36.39 -8.06 13.45
N VAL A 168 36.17 -7.08 12.57
CA VAL A 168 36.78 -6.98 11.24
C VAL A 168 37.48 -5.63 11.14
N SER A 169 38.74 -5.64 10.68
CA SER A 169 39.51 -4.42 10.43
C SER A 169 39.08 -3.76 9.12
N ALA A 170 39.39 -2.47 8.92
CA ALA A 170 39.14 -1.79 7.65
C ALA A 170 39.82 -2.47 6.45
N GLN A 171 40.99 -3.08 6.70
CA GLN A 171 41.77 -3.78 5.68
C GLN A 171 41.16 -5.14 5.32
N ASP A 172 40.57 -5.82 6.31
CA ASP A 172 39.95 -7.14 6.15
C ASP A 172 38.48 -7.08 5.72
N ALA A 173 37.82 -5.92 5.82
CA ALA A 173 36.47 -5.72 5.35
C ALA A 173 36.39 -5.93 3.83
N ARG A 174 35.43 -6.73 3.37
CA ARG A 174 35.18 -7.07 1.95
C ARG A 174 33.73 -6.81 1.58
N GLU A 175 33.47 -6.51 0.31
CA GLU A 175 32.13 -6.56 -0.26
C GLU A 175 31.74 -8.03 -0.44
N ASN A 176 30.70 -8.48 0.26
CA ASN A 176 30.15 -9.82 0.10
C ASN A 176 28.81 -9.70 -0.63
N LEU A 177 28.84 -9.49 -1.96
CA LEU A 177 27.63 -9.48 -2.79
C LEU A 177 27.20 -10.88 -3.24
N THR A 178 28.13 -11.84 -3.16
CA THR A 178 27.86 -13.26 -3.38
C THR A 178 28.40 -14.03 -2.18
N GLY A 179 27.52 -14.41 -1.24
CA GLY A 179 27.88 -15.44 -0.29
C GLY A 179 27.59 -16.81 -0.91
N PRO A 180 28.59 -17.63 -1.29
CA PRO A 180 28.37 -19.06 -1.31
C PRO A 180 28.37 -19.56 0.13
N ALA A 181 27.44 -20.49 0.42
CA ALA A 181 27.66 -21.47 1.47
C ALA A 181 29.05 -22.08 1.26
N GLU A 182 29.79 -22.23 2.36
CA GLU A 182 31.07 -22.93 2.50
C GLU A 182 31.69 -23.52 1.21
N ASP A 183 32.88 -23.05 0.83
CA ASP A 183 34.12 -23.84 0.87
C ASP A 183 35.15 -23.41 -0.20
N ASN A 184 36.41 -23.34 0.26
CA ASN A 184 37.66 -23.46 -0.49
C ASN A 184 37.84 -22.75 -1.85
N GLY A 185 38.36 -21.52 -1.75
CA GLY A 185 39.35 -20.87 -2.61
C GLY A 185 39.25 -21.04 -4.13
N ILE A 186 39.01 -19.95 -4.86
CA ILE A 186 39.59 -19.67 -6.20
C ILE A 186 39.35 -18.18 -6.58
N THR A 187 40.45 -17.56 -7.01
CA THR A 187 40.76 -16.31 -7.78
C THR A 187 39.90 -15.03 -7.76
N PRO A 188 40.55 -13.83 -7.76
CA PRO A 188 39.89 -12.55 -7.97
C PRO A 188 39.69 -12.24 -9.47
N LEU A 189 38.49 -11.81 -9.83
CA LEU A 189 38.20 -11.04 -11.05
C LEU A 189 38.02 -9.59 -10.55
N GLY A 190 38.81 -8.61 -10.94
CA GLY A 190 39.02 -8.12 -12.29
C GLY A 190 38.47 -6.69 -12.30
N GLN A 191 39.36 -5.70 -12.17
CA GLN A 191 39.02 -4.28 -12.27
C GLN A 191 38.51 -4.00 -13.70
N THR A 192 37.33 -3.40 -13.84
CA THR A 192 36.89 -2.60 -15.00
C THR A 192 35.72 -1.74 -14.53
N GLU A 193 35.95 -0.46 -14.28
CA GLU A 193 35.78 0.68 -15.20
C GLU A 193 34.45 1.39 -14.94
N LEU A 194 34.60 2.65 -14.55
CA LEU A 194 33.58 3.69 -14.50
C LEU A 194 32.97 3.91 -15.89
N GLU A 195 31.81 4.59 -15.92
CA GLU A 195 31.01 5.06 -17.08
C GLU A 195 29.79 4.14 -17.36
N ASN A 196 28.53 4.58 -17.33
CA ASN A 196 27.95 5.88 -17.61
C ASN A 196 26.68 6.16 -16.78
N GLU A 197 26.39 7.46 -16.69
CA GLU A 197 25.24 8.16 -16.08
C GLU A 197 23.85 7.62 -16.45
#